data_AF-A0A428QYN7-F1
#
_entry.id   AF-A0A428QYN7-F1
#
_cell.length_a   1.000
_cell.length_b   1.000
_cell.length_c   1.000
_cell.angle_alpha   90.00
_cell.angle_beta   90.00
_cell.angle_gamma   90.00
#
_symmetry.space_group_name_H-M   'P 1'
#
loop_
_entity.id
_entity.type
_entity.pdbx_description
1 polymer ?
#
loop_
_entity_poly.entity_id
_entity_poly.type
_entity_poly.pdbx_seq_one_letter_code
_entity_poly.pdbx_strand_id
1 'polypeptide(L)'
;MGSGIPLTDGDRWNWLVTLRNAATEQLKESNAVIVTCSSLRRKYRDVFRVVPYHDPTVQLCFIYLKVSEEHLQARVRARGGHYMKETMVRSQLEDLEEPTGDEVDAITFDVQRDPATVCKGVLNQVRTILH
;
A
#
# COMPACT_ATOMS: atom_id res chain seq x y z
N MET A 1 7.42 -6.70 -13.56
CA MET A 1 8.62 -5.82 -13.44
C MET A 1 9.97 -6.56 -13.49
N GLY A 2 10.04 -7.90 -13.46
CA GLY A 2 11.33 -8.62 -13.48
C GLY A 2 12.15 -8.49 -14.78
N SER A 3 11.54 -8.09 -15.89
CA SER A 3 12.19 -7.92 -17.20
C SER A 3 12.59 -6.46 -17.53
N GLY A 4 12.43 -5.52 -16.60
CA GLY A 4 12.73 -4.09 -16.82
C GLY A 4 11.70 -3.33 -17.66
N ILE A 5 10.60 -3.97 -18.06
CA ILE A 5 9.45 -3.30 -18.71
C ILE A 5 8.51 -2.78 -17.62
N PRO A 6 8.22 -1.46 -17.57
CA PRO A 6 7.22 -0.90 -16.68
C PRO A 6 5.84 -1.48 -16.98
N LEU A 7 5.05 -1.77 -15.94
CA LEU A 7 3.66 -2.15 -16.13
C LEU A 7 2.87 -0.97 -16.71
N THR A 8 1.86 -1.26 -17.53
CA THR A 8 0.88 -0.27 -17.96
C THR A 8 -0.26 -0.17 -16.94
N ASP A 9 -1.08 0.87 -17.03
CA ASP A 9 -2.26 1.00 -16.17
C ASP A 9 -3.26 -0.13 -16.41
N GLY A 10 -3.38 -0.63 -17.65
CA GLY A 10 -4.20 -1.80 -17.99
C GLY A 10 -3.77 -3.05 -17.23
N ASP A 11 -2.47 -3.33 -17.17
CA ASP A 11 -1.92 -4.46 -16.41
C ASP A 11 -2.19 -4.32 -14.91
N ARG A 12 -2.07 -3.09 -14.39
CA ARG A 12 -2.33 -2.79 -12.98
C ARG A 12 -3.80 -2.97 -12.63
N TRP A 13 -4.75 -2.59 -13.49
CA TRP A 13 -6.17 -2.71 -13.21
C TRP A 13 -6.60 -4.15 -12.95
N ASN A 14 -6.25 -5.07 -13.85
CA ASN A 14 -6.61 -6.48 -13.69
C ASN A 14 -5.99 -7.07 -12.41
N TRP A 15 -4.74 -6.70 -12.11
CA TRP A 15 -4.08 -7.15 -10.90
C TRP A 15 -4.74 -6.60 -9.63
N LEU A 16 -5.07 -5.30 -9.58
CA LEU A 16 -5.75 -4.67 -8.43
C LEU A 16 -7.13 -5.28 -8.19
N VAL A 17 -7.90 -5.53 -9.26
CA VAL A 17 -9.21 -6.19 -9.16
C VAL A 17 -9.07 -7.60 -8.65
N THR A 18 -8.09 -8.36 -9.14
CA THR A 18 -7.82 -9.73 -8.67
C THR A 18 -7.44 -9.73 -7.19
N LEU A 19 -6.55 -8.81 -6.78
CA LEU A 19 -6.10 -8.69 -5.40
C LEU A 19 -7.24 -8.30 -4.45
N ARG A 20 -8.09 -7.35 -4.86
CA ARG A 20 -9.31 -6.98 -4.12
C ARG A 20 -10.23 -8.19 -3.96
N ASN A 21 -10.55 -8.89 -5.03
CA ASN A 21 -11.47 -10.02 -4.98
C ASN A 21 -10.93 -11.14 -4.07
N ALA A 22 -9.63 -11.44 -4.15
CA ALA A 22 -8.98 -12.41 -3.25
C ALA A 22 -9.06 -11.97 -1.78
N ALA A 23 -8.82 -10.69 -1.49
CA ALA A 23 -8.93 -10.15 -0.14
C ALA A 23 -10.37 -10.20 0.40
N THR A 24 -11.37 -9.86 -0.44
CA THR A 24 -12.79 -9.93 -0.07
C THR A 24 -13.25 -11.37 0.16
N GLU A 25 -12.77 -12.33 -0.64
CA GLU A 25 -13.11 -13.74 -0.43
C GLU A 25 -12.53 -14.25 0.91
N GLN A 26 -11.26 -13.96 1.17
CA GLN A 26 -10.62 -14.34 2.44
C GLN A 26 -11.30 -13.71 3.66
N LEU A 27 -11.85 -12.50 3.52
CA LEU A 27 -12.56 -11.80 4.59
C LEU A 27 -13.85 -12.51 5.00
N LYS A 28 -14.45 -13.35 4.14
CA LYS A 28 -15.62 -14.15 4.52
C LYS A 28 -15.29 -15.22 5.56
N GLU A 29 -14.03 -15.65 5.63
CA GLU A 29 -13.55 -16.70 6.51
C GLU A 29 -12.66 -16.16 7.64
N SER A 30 -12.44 -14.84 7.71
CA SER A 30 -11.47 -14.22 8.62
C SER A 30 -11.98 -12.87 9.13
N ASN A 31 -11.68 -12.51 10.38
CA ASN A 31 -12.11 -11.23 10.94
C ASN A 31 -11.40 -10.01 10.32
N ALA A 32 -10.25 -10.21 9.67
CA ALA A 32 -9.48 -9.18 9.00
C ALA A 32 -8.53 -9.78 7.97
N VAL A 33 -8.18 -9.01 6.93
CA VAL A 33 -7.20 -9.37 5.91
C VAL A 33 -6.22 -8.22 5.71
N ILE A 34 -4.92 -8.54 5.67
CA ILE A 34 -3.86 -7.56 5.39
C ILE A 34 -3.33 -7.81 3.97
N VAL A 35 -3.32 -6.74 3.17
CA VAL A 35 -2.83 -6.77 1.80
C VAL A 35 -1.62 -5.87 1.67
N THR A 36 -0.53 -6.38 1.09
CA THR A 36 0.62 -5.57 0.71
C THR A 36 0.50 -5.17 -0.77
N CYS A 37 0.26 -3.87 -1.01
CA CYS A 37 0.12 -3.31 -2.34
C CYS A 37 0.72 -1.90 -2.35
N SER A 38 1.41 -1.54 -3.44
CA SER A 38 1.98 -0.19 -3.54
C SER A 38 0.90 0.89 -3.70
N SER A 39 -0.23 0.58 -4.36
CA SER A 39 -1.41 1.46 -4.55
C SER A 39 -1.04 2.94 -4.70
N LEU A 40 -0.06 3.21 -5.57
CA LEU A 40 0.68 4.48 -5.63
C LEU A 40 -0.23 5.67 -5.95
N ARG A 41 -1.25 5.46 -6.79
CA ARG A 41 -2.19 6.49 -7.22
C ARG A 41 -3.53 6.37 -6.50
N ARG A 42 -4.22 7.48 -6.30
CA ARG A 42 -5.56 7.53 -5.71
C ARG A 42 -6.54 6.61 -6.44
N LYS A 43 -6.51 6.64 -7.76
CA LYS A 43 -7.35 5.77 -8.60
C LYS A 43 -7.15 4.27 -8.34
N TYR A 44 -5.97 3.86 -7.87
CA TYR A 44 -5.71 2.46 -7.49
C TYR A 44 -6.30 2.14 -6.12
N ARG A 45 -6.27 3.09 -5.19
CA ARG A 45 -6.93 2.98 -3.87
C ARG A 45 -8.46 2.91 -4.04
N ASP A 46 -9.01 3.67 -4.97
CA ASP A 46 -10.45 3.67 -5.28
C ASP A 46 -10.99 2.29 -5.70
N VAL A 47 -10.16 1.44 -6.31
CA VAL A 47 -10.55 0.05 -6.66
C VAL A 47 -11.00 -0.73 -5.42
N PHE A 48 -10.31 -0.53 -4.30
CA PHE A 48 -10.64 -1.18 -3.03
C PHE A 48 -11.80 -0.49 -2.32
N ARG A 49 -11.94 0.85 -2.46
CA ARG A 49 -13.07 1.62 -1.86
C ARG A 49 -14.44 1.20 -2.39
N VAL A 50 -14.49 0.53 -3.54
CA VAL A 50 -15.71 -0.12 -4.05
C VAL A 50 -16.26 -1.16 -3.07
N VAL A 51 -15.41 -1.83 -2.28
CA VAL A 51 -15.84 -2.86 -1.32
C VAL A 51 -16.72 -2.27 -0.21
N PRO A 52 -16.25 -1.32 0.64
CA PRO A 52 -17.09 -0.72 1.67
C PRO A 52 -18.29 0.06 1.11
N TYR A 53 -18.21 0.54 -0.14
CA TYR A 53 -19.35 1.18 -0.81
C TYR A 53 -20.51 0.20 -1.07
N HIS A 54 -20.21 -1.06 -1.44
CA HIS A 54 -21.22 -2.10 -1.66
C HIS A 54 -21.57 -2.90 -0.40
N ASP A 55 -20.62 -3.01 0.53
CA ASP A 55 -20.81 -3.70 1.80
C ASP A 55 -20.36 -2.78 2.96
N PRO A 56 -21.28 -2.00 3.55
CA PRO A 56 -20.97 -1.09 4.64
C PRO A 56 -20.49 -1.78 5.93
N THR A 57 -20.59 -3.11 6.02
CA THR A 57 -20.07 -3.88 7.16
C THR A 57 -18.55 -4.06 7.09
N VAL A 58 -17.96 -3.88 5.90
CA VAL A 58 -16.53 -3.97 5.70
C VAL A 58 -15.89 -2.60 5.94
N GLN A 59 -14.87 -2.56 6.78
CA GLN A 59 -14.02 -1.39 6.95
C GLN A 59 -12.73 -1.53 6.13
N LEU A 60 -12.41 -0.49 5.36
CA LEU A 60 -11.18 -0.41 4.59
C LEU A 60 -10.25 0.63 5.23
N CYS A 61 -8.98 0.27 5.40
CA CYS A 61 -7.95 1.20 5.85
C CYS A 61 -6.67 1.03 5.02
N PHE A 62 -6.11 2.13 4.56
CA PHE A 62 -4.80 2.18 3.93
C PHE A 62 -3.75 2.62 4.94
N ILE A 63 -2.69 1.83 5.07
CA ILE A 63 -1.51 2.20 5.86
C ILE A 63 -0.43 2.68 4.89
N TYR A 64 -0.25 3.99 4.80
CA TYR A 64 0.78 4.61 3.96
C TYR A 64 2.08 4.74 4.76
N LEU A 65 3.09 3.97 4.36
CA LEU A 65 4.43 3.99 4.97
C LEU A 65 5.28 5.05 4.28
N LYS A 66 5.24 6.28 4.80
CA LYS A 66 5.97 7.42 4.24
C LYS A 66 7.45 7.35 4.59
N VAL A 67 8.29 7.48 3.57
CA VAL A 67 9.73 7.56 3.68
C VAL A 67 10.23 8.62 2.70
N SER A 68 11.25 9.38 3.08
CA SER A 68 11.85 10.35 2.17
C SER A 68 12.65 9.63 1.09
N GLU A 69 12.76 10.25 -0.08
CA GLU A 69 13.49 9.69 -1.22
C GLU A 69 14.92 9.33 -0.84
N GLU A 70 15.60 10.19 -0.08
CA GLU A 70 16.99 9.97 0.32
C GLU A 70 17.15 8.70 1.16
N HIS A 71 16.24 8.48 2.12
CA HIS A 71 16.24 7.29 2.97
C HIS A 71 15.84 6.03 2.21
N LEU A 72 14.88 6.13 1.28
CA LEU A 72 14.46 5.01 0.46
C LEU A 72 15.60 4.54 -0.46
N GLN A 73 16.28 5.48 -1.12
CA GLN A 73 17.46 5.18 -1.92
C GLN A 73 18.59 4.58 -1.08
N ALA A 74 18.86 5.11 0.12
CA ALA A 74 19.86 4.54 1.02
C ALA A 74 19.54 3.08 1.40
N ARG A 75 18.27 2.77 1.71
CA ARG A 75 17.81 1.41 2.02
C ARG A 75 17.97 0.45 0.85
N VAL A 76 17.67 0.91 -0.36
CA VAL A 76 17.80 0.10 -1.58
C VAL A 76 19.27 -0.14 -1.92
N ARG A 77 20.14 0.87 -1.78
CA ARG A 77 21.60 0.72 -1.95
C ARG A 77 22.21 -0.24 -0.92
N ALA A 78 21.72 -0.23 0.31
CA ALA A 78 22.18 -1.14 1.37
C ALA A 78 21.71 -2.59 1.19
N ARG A 79 20.59 -2.83 0.49
CA ARG A 79 20.13 -4.18 0.16
C ARG A 79 20.96 -4.75 -0.99
N GLY A 80 21.94 -5.59 -0.67
CA GLY A 80 22.76 -6.31 -1.65
C GLY A 80 22.00 -7.35 -2.47
N GLY A 81 21.11 -6.91 -3.38
CA GLY A 81 20.30 -7.80 -4.22
C GLY A 81 19.70 -7.10 -5.45
N HIS A 82 19.93 -7.71 -6.62
CA HIS A 82 19.71 -7.16 -7.98
C HIS A 82 18.25 -6.92 -8.43
N TYR A 83 17.25 -7.10 -7.56
CA TYR A 83 15.84 -7.02 -7.99
C TYR A 83 15.33 -5.58 -8.13
N MET A 84 15.81 -4.64 -7.32
CA MET A 84 15.31 -3.25 -7.30
C MET A 84 16.41 -2.26 -7.64
N LYS A 85 16.48 -1.83 -8.91
CA LYS A 85 17.42 -0.80 -9.37
C LYS A 85 16.97 0.59 -8.91
N GLU A 86 17.91 1.48 -8.65
CA GLU A 86 17.69 2.87 -8.23
C GLU A 86 16.69 3.62 -9.14
N THR A 87 16.73 3.36 -10.44
CA THR A 87 15.80 3.92 -11.42
C THR A 87 14.34 3.51 -11.20
N MET A 88 14.07 2.33 -10.65
CA MET A 88 12.71 1.88 -10.35
C MET A 88 12.13 2.56 -9.12
N VAL A 89 12.96 2.87 -8.12
CA VAL A 89 12.54 3.63 -6.94
C VAL A 89 12.05 5.01 -7.38
N ARG A 90 12.82 5.69 -8.24
CA ARG A 90 12.45 7.00 -8.77
C ARG A 90 11.13 6.97 -9.52
N SER A 91 10.94 6.01 -10.42
CA SER A 91 9.67 5.87 -11.16
C SER A 91 8.45 5.62 -10.26
N GLN A 92 8.64 4.92 -9.13
CA GLN A 92 7.56 4.70 -8.16
C GLN A 92 7.21 5.95 -7.37
N LEU A 93 8.21 6.78 -7.05
CA LEU A 93 8.01 8.07 -6.39
C LEU A 93 7.36 9.09 -7.35
N GLU A 94 7.71 9.06 -8.63
CA GLU A 94 7.06 9.89 -9.66
C GLU A 94 5.59 9.49 -9.86
N ASP A 95 5.28 8.20 -9.76
CA ASP A 95 3.91 7.68 -9.84
C ASP A 95 3.11 7.83 -8.53
N LEU A 96 3.75 8.24 -7.43
CA LEU A 96 3.12 8.31 -6.12
C LEU A 96 2.25 9.57 -5.99
N GLU A 97 0.96 9.34 -5.78
CA GLU A 97 0.02 10.34 -5.30
C GLU A 97 -0.18 10.09 -3.80
N GLU A 98 0.54 10.87 -2.98
CA GLU A 98 0.40 10.79 -1.52
C GLU A 98 -1.07 10.95 -1.10
N PRO A 99 -1.57 10.14 -0.14
CA PRO A 99 -2.91 10.32 0.37
C PRO A 99 -3.13 11.73 0.92
N THR A 100 -4.16 12.39 0.43
CA THR A 100 -4.55 13.74 0.84
C THR A 100 -5.56 13.70 2.00
N GLY A 101 -5.81 14.84 2.65
CA GLY A 101 -6.66 14.89 3.85
C GLY A 101 -8.14 14.50 3.64
N ASP A 102 -8.59 14.43 2.38
CA ASP A 102 -9.91 13.91 2.01
C ASP A 102 -9.95 12.38 1.89
N GLU A 103 -8.81 11.70 1.86
CA GLU A 103 -8.69 10.25 1.94
C GLU A 103 -8.66 9.81 3.42
N VAL A 104 -9.79 9.97 4.10
CA VAL A 104 -9.96 9.71 5.55
C VAL A 104 -9.71 8.25 5.96
N ASP A 105 -9.74 7.34 5.00
CA ASP A 105 -9.43 5.92 5.14
C ASP A 105 -7.92 5.62 5.06
N ALA A 106 -7.09 6.62 4.76
CA ALA A 106 -5.64 6.48 4.65
C ALA A 106 -4.90 7.12 5.83
N ILE A 107 -4.02 6.34 6.47
CA ILE A 107 -3.26 6.75 7.64
C ILE A 107 -1.78 6.69 7.31
N THR A 108 -1.09 7.81 7.51
CA THR A 108 0.33 7.96 7.17
C THR A 108 1.20 7.67 8.38
N PHE A 109 2.17 6.78 8.21
CA PHE A 109 3.21 6.47 9.18
C PHE A 109 4.57 6.85 8.62
N ASP A 110 5.31 7.70 9.34
CA ASP A 110 6.71 7.96 9.04
C ASP A 110 7.57 6.76 9.44
N VAL A 111 8.19 6.12 8.45
CA VAL A 111 9.02 4.93 8.63
C VAL A 111 10.51 5.22 8.65
N GLN A 112 10.93 6.48 8.84
CA GLN A 112 12.32 6.82 9.16
C GLN A 112 12.71 6.36 10.59
N ARG A 113 11.71 6.09 11.44
CA ARG A 113 11.88 5.56 12.80
C ARG A 113 12.26 4.08 12.80
N ASP A 114 12.65 3.58 13.96
CA ASP A 114 12.90 2.16 14.20
C ASP A 114 11.68 1.29 13.80
N PRO A 115 11.88 0.17 13.08
CA PRO A 115 10.80 -0.70 12.62
C PRO A 115 9.86 -1.21 13.71
N ALA A 116 10.37 -1.47 14.93
CA ALA A 116 9.54 -1.94 16.03
C ALA A 116 8.59 -0.83 16.51
N THR A 117 9.06 0.43 16.49
CA THR A 117 8.23 1.60 16.80
C THR A 117 7.10 1.78 15.77
N VAL A 118 7.43 1.68 14.48
CA VAL A 118 6.44 1.76 13.40
C VAL A 118 5.42 0.63 13.53
N CYS A 119 5.88 -0.61 13.71
CA CYS A 119 5.03 -1.78 13.86
C CYS A 119 4.05 -1.62 15.02
N LYS A 120 4.54 -1.18 16.19
CA LYS A 120 3.68 -0.89 17.35
C LYS A 120 2.64 0.19 17.05
N GLY A 121 3.02 1.25 16.34
CA GLY A 121 2.11 2.30 15.91
C GLY A 121 0.99 1.79 15.00
N VAL A 122 1.35 1.02 13.97
CA VAL A 122 0.39 0.42 13.03
C VAL A 122 -0.55 -0.56 13.75
N LEU A 123 -0.01 -1.42 14.63
CA LEU A 123 -0.83 -2.36 15.40
C LEU A 123 -1.84 -1.65 16.31
N ASN A 124 -1.42 -0.57 16.98
CA ASN A 124 -2.34 0.23 17.79
C ASN A 124 -3.44 0.85 16.94
N GLN A 125 -3.10 1.37 15.77
CA GLN A 125 -4.08 1.96 14.86
C GLN A 125 -5.08 0.92 14.33
N VAL A 126 -4.60 -0.24 13.92
CA VAL A 126 -5.47 -1.34 13.45
C VAL A 126 -6.41 -1.80 14.56
N ARG A 127 -5.95 -1.84 15.82
CA ARG A 127 -6.83 -2.15 16.96
C ARG A 127 -7.94 -1.12 17.14
N THR A 128 -7.65 0.17 17.00
CA THR A 128 -8.68 1.23 17.09
C THR A 128 -9.73 1.11 16.00
N ILE A 129 -9.39 0.54 14.84
CA ILE A 129 -10.33 0.35 13.73
C ILE A 129 -11.20 -0.89 13.96
N LEU A 130 -10.61 -1.97 14.46
CA LEU A 130 -11.33 -3.23 14.73
C LEU A 130 -12.24 -3.19 15.98
N HIS A 131 -12.21 -2.11 16.77
CA HIS A 131 -12.99 -1.92 17.99
C HIS A 131 -14.04 -0.84 17.82
#